data_AF-X0YG59-F1
#
_entry.id   AF-X0YG59-F1
#
_cell.length_a   1.000
_cell.length_b   1.000
_cell.length_c   1.000
_cell.angle_alpha   90.00
_cell.angle_beta   90.00
_cell.angle_gamma   90.00
#
_symmetry.space_group_name_H-M   'P 1'
#
loop_
_entity.id
_entity.type
_entity.pdbx_description
1 polymer ?
#
loop_
_entity_poly.entity_id
_entity_poly.type
_entity_poly.pdbx_seq_one_letter_code
_entity_poly.pdbx_strand_id
1 'polypeptide(L)'
;SDFTGQPETQGGLVKTLDFKIYLGLLTETYNDAHQGDLNRTGSVPIDMVVVNLYPFKETIAKPDVSVEHARGNIDIGGPCMIRASAKNYIRVASVVDPADYGKILSILKENQGSTSLDLRFQLARKAFDHTAVYDRTIADFLVSKEINDVKNCYKLQDKE
;
A
#
# COMPACT_ATOMS: atom_id res chain seq x y z
N SER A 1 -0.74 2.49 -15.93
CA SER A 1 -0.58 1.58 -17.08
C SER A 1 0.65 1.94 -17.88
N ASP A 2 0.83 3.19 -18.33
CA ASP A 2 1.99 3.59 -19.16
C ASP A 2 3.36 3.27 -18.55
N PHE A 3 3.54 3.55 -17.25
CA PHE A 3 4.80 3.28 -16.56
C PHE A 3 5.13 1.77 -16.48
N THR A 4 4.14 0.96 -16.10
CA THR A 4 4.33 -0.49 -15.92
C THR A 4 4.32 -1.24 -17.25
N GLY A 5 3.56 -0.75 -18.23
CA GLY A 5 3.19 -1.46 -19.45
C GLY A 5 2.08 -2.49 -19.24
N GLN A 6 1.52 -2.59 -18.03
CA GLN A 6 0.44 -3.54 -17.74
C GLN A 6 -0.90 -3.01 -18.30
N PRO A 7 -1.71 -3.87 -18.95
CA PRO A 7 -3.07 -3.52 -19.34
C PRO A 7 -3.94 -3.29 -18.11
N GLU A 8 -4.95 -2.42 -18.22
CA GLU A 8 -5.90 -2.25 -17.13
C GLU A 8 -6.76 -3.50 -16.97
N THR A 9 -6.67 -4.14 -15.81
CA THR A 9 -7.54 -5.26 -15.46
C THR A 9 -8.92 -4.76 -15.06
N GLN A 10 -9.99 -5.46 -15.45
CA GLN A 10 -11.35 -5.14 -15.02
C GLN A 10 -11.45 -5.12 -13.48
N GLY A 11 -12.20 -4.14 -12.96
CA GLY A 11 -12.32 -3.91 -11.51
C GLY A 11 -11.04 -3.38 -10.84
N GLY A 12 -9.95 -3.17 -11.58
CA GLY A 12 -8.72 -2.59 -11.06
C GLY A 12 -7.98 -3.43 -10.01
N LEU A 13 -8.25 -4.74 -9.98
CA LEU A 13 -7.68 -5.71 -9.04
C LEU A 13 -6.15 -5.67 -8.96
N VAL A 14 -5.46 -5.53 -10.10
CA VAL A 14 -4.00 -5.54 -10.16
C VAL A 14 -3.55 -4.35 -11.01
N LYS A 15 -3.10 -3.29 -10.33
CA LYS A 15 -2.60 -2.06 -10.97
C LYS A 15 -1.18 -1.72 -10.55
N THR A 16 -0.90 -1.80 -9.24
CA THR A 16 0.36 -1.36 -8.65
C THR A 16 1.25 -2.50 -8.18
N LEU A 17 0.78 -3.74 -8.27
CA LEU A 17 1.55 -4.96 -8.01
C LEU A 17 2.44 -5.28 -9.22
N ASP A 18 3.40 -4.41 -9.51
CA ASP A 18 4.31 -4.52 -10.64
C ASP A 18 5.77 -4.33 -10.21
N PHE A 19 6.65 -5.18 -10.72
CA PHE A 19 8.06 -5.18 -10.32
C PHE A 19 8.77 -3.85 -10.57
N LYS A 20 8.38 -3.06 -11.59
CA LYS A 20 9.01 -1.75 -11.85
C LYS A 20 8.75 -0.77 -10.71
N ILE A 21 7.54 -0.79 -10.15
CA ILE A 21 7.18 0.03 -8.99
C ILE A 21 7.99 -0.43 -7.79
N TYR A 22 8.02 -1.74 -7.49
CA TYR A 22 8.73 -2.23 -6.31
C TYR A 22 10.25 -2.13 -6.42
N LEU A 23 10.85 -2.27 -7.62
CA LEU A 23 12.26 -1.94 -7.86
C LEU A 23 12.51 -0.46 -7.59
N GLY A 24 11.65 0.42 -8.11
CA GLY A 24 11.74 1.85 -7.85
C GLY A 24 11.64 2.22 -6.37
N LEU A 25 10.89 1.47 -5.56
CA LEU A 25 10.75 1.70 -4.12
C LEU A 25 11.86 1.05 -3.29
N LEU A 26 12.32 -0.14 -3.66
CA LEU A 26 13.21 -0.96 -2.83
C LEU A 26 14.67 -0.89 -3.25
N THR A 27 14.99 -0.21 -4.34
CA THR A 27 16.38 0.03 -4.73
C THR A 27 17.12 0.86 -3.69
N GLU A 28 18.39 0.49 -3.51
CA GLU A 28 19.37 1.15 -2.66
C GLU A 28 20.42 1.80 -3.56
N THR A 29 20.77 3.05 -3.28
CA THR A 29 21.71 3.83 -4.12
C THR A 29 23.14 3.31 -4.06
N TYR A 30 23.50 2.63 -2.96
CA TYR A 30 24.83 2.07 -2.74
C TYR A 30 25.00 0.64 -3.28
N ASN A 31 23.95 0.03 -3.85
CA ASN A 31 23.99 -1.34 -4.33
C ASN A 31 24.03 -1.38 -5.87
N ASP A 32 25.20 -1.71 -6.43
CA ASP A 32 25.43 -1.77 -7.88
C ASP A 32 24.48 -2.75 -8.60
N ALA A 33 24.10 -3.86 -7.97
CA ALA A 33 23.14 -4.80 -8.55
C ALA A 33 21.74 -4.17 -8.66
N HIS A 34 21.32 -3.39 -7.66
CA HIS A 34 20.05 -2.67 -7.71
C HIS A 34 20.06 -1.61 -8.82
N GLN A 35 21.18 -0.90 -9.01
CA GLN A 35 21.33 0.06 -10.11
C GLN A 35 21.31 -0.64 -11.48
N GLY A 36 21.97 -1.79 -11.61
CA GLY A 36 21.92 -2.63 -12.79
C GLY A 36 20.51 -3.09 -13.14
N ASP A 37 19.72 -3.48 -12.14
CA ASP A 37 18.32 -3.90 -12.33
C ASP A 37 17.39 -2.75 -12.73
N LEU A 38 17.58 -1.54 -12.18
CA LEU A 38 16.83 -0.37 -12.64
C LEU A 38 17.09 -0.10 -14.14
N ASN A 39 18.36 -0.09 -14.55
CA ASN A 39 18.75 0.14 -15.93
C ASN A 39 18.23 -0.94 -16.87
N ARG A 40 18.41 -2.22 -16.52
CA ARG A 40 17.99 -3.36 -17.34
C ARG A 40 16.48 -3.43 -17.53
N THR A 41 15.71 -2.99 -16.53
CA THR A 41 14.24 -3.06 -16.57
C THR A 41 13.56 -1.77 -17.02
N GLY A 42 14.32 -0.67 -17.20
CA GLY A 42 13.78 0.65 -17.47
C GLY A 42 12.93 1.19 -16.31
N SER A 43 13.23 0.76 -15.08
CA SER A 43 12.57 1.25 -13.86
C SER A 43 13.26 2.51 -13.37
N VAL A 44 12.54 3.36 -12.64
CA VAL A 44 13.08 4.59 -12.06
C VAL A 44 12.98 4.56 -10.54
N PRO A 45 13.92 5.19 -9.82
CA PRO A 45 13.78 5.40 -8.38
C PRO A 45 12.50 6.19 -8.06
N ILE A 46 11.83 5.81 -6.98
CA ILE A 46 10.65 6.50 -6.43
C ILE A 46 10.98 6.97 -5.02
N ASP A 47 11.02 8.29 -4.80
CA ASP A 47 11.48 8.87 -3.53
C ASP A 47 10.35 9.20 -2.54
N MET A 48 9.09 9.16 -3.01
CA MET A 48 7.93 9.38 -2.16
C MET A 48 6.74 8.57 -2.65
N VAL A 49 6.00 8.01 -1.70
CA VAL A 49 4.71 7.36 -1.90
C VAL A 49 3.68 8.11 -1.07
N VAL A 50 2.58 8.51 -1.70
CA VAL A 50 1.42 9.13 -1.05
C VAL A 50 0.22 8.24 -1.31
N VAL A 51 -0.19 7.46 -0.32
CA VAL A 51 -1.23 6.44 -0.45
C VAL A 51 -2.11 6.46 0.78
N ASN A 52 -3.42 6.57 0.55
CA ASN A 52 -4.43 6.36 1.57
C ASN A 52 -5.14 5.03 1.27
N LEU A 53 -5.37 4.22 2.30
CA LEU A 53 -6.06 2.95 2.16
C LEU A 53 -7.57 3.15 1.96
N TYR A 54 -8.20 2.24 1.24
CA TYR A 54 -9.66 2.18 1.17
C TYR A 54 -10.23 2.09 2.60
N PRO A 55 -11.32 2.80 2.93
CA PRO A 55 -11.84 2.85 4.29
C PRO A 55 -12.58 1.55 4.65
N PHE A 56 -11.84 0.44 4.81
CA PHE A 56 -12.39 -0.86 5.16
C PHE A 56 -13.24 -0.79 6.44
N LYS A 57 -12.81 0.01 7.42
CA LYS A 57 -13.58 0.30 8.64
C LYS A 57 -14.96 0.91 8.35
N GLU A 58 -15.05 1.82 7.38
CA GLU A 58 -16.35 2.41 6.97
C GLU A 58 -17.19 1.40 6.20
N THR A 59 -16.56 0.55 5.39
CA THR A 59 -17.25 -0.55 4.68
C THR A 59 -17.93 -1.50 5.66
N ILE A 60 -17.21 -1.97 6.67
CA ILE A 60 -17.77 -2.93 7.65
C ILE A 60 -18.73 -2.29 8.66
N ALA A 61 -18.77 -0.96 8.74
CA ALA A 61 -19.72 -0.23 9.58
C ALA A 61 -21.10 -0.07 8.93
N LYS A 62 -21.25 -0.37 7.64
CA LYS A 62 -22.54 -0.33 6.96
C LYS A 62 -23.46 -1.44 7.50
N PRO A 63 -24.76 -1.16 7.70
CA PRO A 63 -25.71 -2.19 8.09
C PRO A 63 -25.75 -3.29 7.03
N ASP A 64 -25.91 -4.54 7.48
CA ASP A 64 -26.07 -5.73 6.64
C ASP A 64 -24.96 -5.97 5.60
N VAL A 65 -23.75 -5.49 5.87
CA VAL A 65 -22.59 -5.77 5.03
C VAL A 65 -22.31 -7.28 5.00
N SER A 66 -22.37 -7.88 3.80
CA SER A 66 -22.07 -9.29 3.63
C SER A 66 -20.56 -9.56 3.75
N VAL A 67 -20.20 -10.80 4.07
CA VAL A 67 -18.79 -11.21 4.11
C VAL A 67 -18.12 -11.00 2.75
N GLU A 68 -18.81 -11.34 1.65
CA GLU A 68 -18.28 -11.13 0.30
C GLU A 68 -18.06 -9.66 -0.01
N HIS A 69 -18.97 -8.77 0.41
CA HIS A 69 -18.79 -7.34 0.21
C HIS A 69 -17.59 -6.82 1.00
N ALA A 70 -17.45 -7.19 2.27
CA ALA A 70 -16.28 -6.81 3.06
C ALA A 70 -14.99 -7.36 2.44
N ARG A 71 -14.94 -8.66 2.09
CA ARG A 71 -13.79 -9.32 1.47
C ARG A 71 -13.36 -8.62 0.17
N GLY A 72 -14.32 -8.24 -0.68
CA GLY A 72 -14.04 -7.54 -1.94
C GLY A 72 -13.46 -6.13 -1.76
N ASN A 73 -13.56 -5.55 -0.57
CA ASN A 73 -13.03 -4.22 -0.24
C ASN A 73 -11.71 -4.28 0.56
N ILE A 74 -11.10 -5.46 0.70
CA ILE A 74 -9.75 -5.59 1.26
C ILE A 74 -8.74 -5.16 0.19
N ASP A 75 -7.98 -4.11 0.51
CA ASP A 75 -6.93 -3.56 -0.33
C ASP A 75 -5.65 -4.40 -0.19
N ILE A 76 -5.06 -4.74 -1.33
CA ILE A 76 -3.78 -5.44 -1.41
C ILE A 76 -2.67 -4.50 -1.86
N GLY A 77 -2.92 -3.72 -2.92
CA GLY A 77 -1.91 -2.87 -3.53
C GLY A 77 -1.48 -1.72 -2.61
N GLY A 78 -2.43 -1.10 -1.91
CA GLY A 78 -2.17 -0.01 -0.97
C GLY A 78 -1.21 -0.42 0.14
N PRO A 79 -1.53 -1.43 0.97
CA PRO A 79 -0.65 -1.89 2.05
C PRO A 79 0.72 -2.36 1.54
N CYS A 80 0.79 -3.02 0.38
CA CYS A 80 2.08 -3.43 -0.20
C CYS A 80 2.98 -2.23 -0.53
N MET A 81 2.46 -1.19 -1.18
CA MET A 81 3.24 0.03 -1.50
C MET A 81 3.63 0.81 -0.24
N ILE A 82 2.74 0.94 0.73
CA ILE A 82 3.01 1.60 2.01
C ILE A 82 4.15 0.88 2.73
N ARG A 83 4.07 -0.45 2.87
CA ARG A 83 5.12 -1.23 3.55
C ARG A 83 6.45 -1.21 2.80
N ALA A 84 6.43 -1.27 1.46
CA ALA A 84 7.65 -1.21 0.65
C ALA A 84 8.37 0.14 0.80
N SER A 85 7.63 1.24 0.70
CA SER A 85 8.18 2.59 0.91
C SER A 85 8.65 2.82 2.35
N ALA A 86 7.85 2.42 3.34
CA ALA A 86 8.19 2.57 4.75
C ALA A 86 9.41 1.74 5.17
N LYS A 87 9.60 0.54 4.61
CA LYS A 87 10.81 -0.27 4.81
C LYS A 87 12.05 0.50 4.38
N ASN A 88 12.00 1.16 3.21
CA ASN A 88 13.13 1.87 2.64
C ASN A 88 13.18 3.36 3.06
N TYR A 89 12.87 3.65 4.33
CA TYR A 89 12.83 5.03 4.83
C TYR A 89 14.17 5.77 4.77
N ILE A 90 15.28 5.04 4.57
CA ILE A 90 16.58 5.67 4.34
C ILE A 90 16.60 6.48 3.04
N ARG A 91 15.71 6.17 2.08
CA ARG A 91 15.55 6.91 0.81
C ARG A 91 14.13 7.42 0.58
N VAL A 92 13.10 6.64 0.90
CA VAL A 92 11.70 6.86 0.48
C VAL A 92 10.85 7.45 1.61
N ALA A 93 10.08 8.48 1.31
CA ALA A 93 9.04 9.00 2.22
C ALA A 93 7.71 8.25 2.01
N SER A 94 7.15 7.65 3.07
CA SER A 94 5.87 6.92 3.03
C SER A 94 4.75 7.71 3.70
N VAL A 95 3.91 8.38 2.91
CA VAL A 95 2.88 9.31 3.40
C VAL A 95 1.51 8.64 3.33
N VAL A 96 0.84 8.57 4.48
CA VAL A 96 -0.46 7.88 4.65
C VAL A 96 -1.57 8.80 5.17
N ASP A 97 -1.25 10.06 5.47
CA ASP A 97 -2.18 11.02 6.08
C ASP A 97 -1.97 12.43 5.48
N PRO A 98 -3.04 13.04 4.93
CA PRO A 98 -3.01 14.41 4.41
C PRO A 98 -2.56 15.46 5.43
N ALA A 99 -2.73 15.22 6.74
CA ALA A 99 -2.28 16.15 7.77
C ALA A 99 -0.76 16.39 7.75
N ASP A 100 0.02 15.45 7.18
CA ASP A 100 1.49 15.59 7.10
C ASP A 100 1.93 16.49 5.93
N TYR A 101 1.05 16.82 4.98
CA TYR A 101 1.42 17.55 3.76
C TYR A 101 2.03 18.92 4.06
N GLY A 102 1.50 19.66 5.04
CA GLY A 102 2.04 20.96 5.43
C GLY A 102 3.48 20.86 5.92
N LYS A 103 3.77 19.86 6.77
CA LYS A 103 5.11 19.60 7.31
C LYS A 103 6.08 19.18 6.20
N ILE A 104 5.65 18.27 5.32
CA ILE A 104 6.46 17.80 4.18
C ILE A 104 6.84 18.98 3.29
N LEU A 105 5.88 19.83 2.92
CA LEU A 105 6.13 20.99 2.08
C LEU A 105 7.10 22.01 2.72
N SER A 106 7.03 22.21 4.04
CA SER A 106 8.00 23.08 4.75
C SER A 106 9.42 22.52 4.64
N ILE A 107 9.58 21.23 4.96
CA ILE A 107 10.88 20.55 4.94
C ILE A 107 11.47 20.53 3.53
N LEU A 108 10.65 20.27 2.50
CA LEU A 108 11.10 20.33 1.11
C LEU A 108 11.59 21.74 0.74
N LYS A 109 10.89 22.80 1.16
CA LYS A 109 11.31 24.19 0.89
C LYS A 109 12.63 24.54 1.60
N GLU A 110 12.77 24.14 2.86
CA GLU A 110 13.96 24.39 3.67
C GLU A 110 15.20 23.62 3.15
N ASN A 111 14.99 22.42 2.61
CA ASN A 111 16.06 21.51 2.17
C ASN A 111 16.19 21.43 0.63
N GLN A 112 15.90 22.50 -0.10
CA GLN A 112 16.12 22.58 -1.57
C GLN A 112 15.47 21.42 -2.34
N GLY A 113 14.23 21.08 -1.98
CA GLY A 113 13.45 20.00 -2.60
C GLY A 113 13.73 18.60 -2.04
N SER A 114 14.56 18.45 -1.01
CA SER A 114 14.91 17.16 -0.43
C SER A 114 14.17 16.86 0.88
N THR A 115 13.89 15.59 1.13
CA THR A 115 13.39 15.14 2.44
C THR A 115 14.55 14.92 3.42
N SER A 116 14.28 15.05 4.72
CA SER A 116 15.26 14.68 5.76
C SER A 116 15.07 13.22 6.21
N LEU A 117 16.14 12.61 6.73
CA LEU A 117 16.06 11.28 7.32
C LEU A 117 15.06 11.22 8.49
N ASP A 118 15.03 12.27 9.32
CA ASP A 118 14.08 12.40 10.43
C ASP A 118 12.62 12.37 9.94
N LEU A 119 12.30 13.15 8.89
CA LEU A 119 10.97 13.14 8.28
C LEU A 119 10.61 11.73 7.77
N ARG A 120 11.50 11.11 6.99
CA ARG A 120 11.22 9.79 6.41
C ARG A 120 11.03 8.72 7.49
N PHE A 121 11.81 8.75 8.56
CA PHE A 121 11.67 7.82 9.67
C PHE A 121 10.35 8.02 10.43
N GLN A 122 9.94 9.28 10.68
CA GLN A 122 8.65 9.58 11.30
C GLN A 122 7.47 9.10 10.44
N LEU A 123 7.54 9.36 9.13
CA LEU A 123 6.57 8.88 8.16
C LEU A 123 6.49 7.35 8.13
N ALA A 124 7.64 6.65 8.14
CA ALA A 124 7.70 5.20 8.18
C ALA A 124 7.06 4.60 9.44
N ARG A 125 7.28 5.21 10.61
CA ARG A 125 6.61 4.80 11.86
C ARG A 125 5.09 4.88 11.72
N LYS A 126 4.59 6.01 11.21
CA LYS A 126 3.16 6.24 10.99
C LYS A 126 2.59 5.29 9.94
N ALA A 127 3.33 5.03 8.86
CA ALA A 127 2.94 4.12 7.80
C ALA A 127 2.78 2.67 8.30
N PHE A 128 3.73 2.16 9.08
CA PHE A 128 3.61 0.81 9.65
C PHE A 128 2.49 0.70 10.68
N ASP A 129 2.31 1.71 11.53
CA ASP A 129 1.17 1.79 12.45
C ASP A 129 -0.17 1.77 11.70
N HIS A 130 -0.29 2.58 10.65
CA HIS A 130 -1.48 2.63 9.79
C HIS A 130 -1.81 1.25 9.17
N THR A 131 -0.81 0.54 8.64
CA THR A 131 -1.03 -0.81 8.09
C THR A 131 -1.33 -1.85 9.17
N ALA A 132 -0.76 -1.71 10.37
CA ALA A 132 -1.06 -2.61 11.49
C ALA A 132 -2.52 -2.46 11.96
N VAL A 133 -3.02 -1.22 12.06
CA VAL A 133 -4.43 -0.93 12.35
C VAL A 133 -5.35 -1.47 11.26
N TYR A 134 -4.95 -1.34 9.99
CA TYR A 134 -5.70 -1.87 8.86
C TYR A 134 -5.87 -3.39 8.94
N ASP A 135 -4.76 -4.13 9.08
CA ASP A 135 -4.77 -5.58 9.19
C ASP A 135 -5.51 -6.05 10.46
N ARG A 136 -5.37 -5.32 11.57
CA ARG A 136 -6.13 -5.62 12.79
C ARG A 136 -7.64 -5.50 12.55
N THR A 137 -8.07 -4.47 11.85
CA THR A 137 -9.49 -4.26 11.52
C THR A 137 -10.05 -5.41 10.68
N ILE A 138 -9.27 -5.91 9.71
CA ILE A 138 -9.63 -7.09 8.90
C ILE A 138 -9.73 -8.34 9.78
N ALA A 139 -8.73 -8.59 10.61
CA ALA A 139 -8.70 -9.75 11.50
C ALA A 139 -9.89 -9.74 12.46
N ASP A 140 -10.19 -8.59 13.07
CA ASP A 140 -11.35 -8.41 13.95
C ASP A 140 -12.67 -8.67 13.25
N PHE A 141 -12.82 -8.15 12.02
CA PHE A 141 -14.01 -8.43 11.23
C PHE A 141 -14.19 -9.93 10.98
N LEU A 142 -13.14 -10.64 10.53
CA LEU A 142 -13.20 -12.06 10.23
C LEU A 142 -13.48 -12.92 11.47
N VAL A 143 -12.90 -12.57 12.62
CA VAL A 143 -13.18 -13.25 13.91
C VAL A 143 -14.64 -13.08 14.33
N SER A 144 -15.28 -11.96 13.96
CA SER A 144 -16.70 -11.71 14.27
C SER A 144 -17.71 -12.38 13.32
N LYS A 145 -17.26 -13.24 12.40
CA LYS A 145 -18.12 -13.95 11.45
C LYS A 145 -18.18 -15.43 11.74
N GLU A 146 -19.36 -16.01 11.55
CA GLU A 146 -19.56 -17.44 11.61
C GLU A 146 -19.36 -18.07 10.22
N ILE A 147 -18.99 -19.34 10.17
CA ILE A 147 -18.81 -20.05 8.88
C ILE A 147 -20.09 -20.05 8.03
N ASN A 148 -21.27 -19.97 8.66
CA ASN A 148 -22.54 -19.89 7.95
C ASN A 148 -22.71 -18.54 7.23
N ASP A 149 -22.20 -17.44 7.77
CA ASP A 149 -22.21 -16.12 7.10
C ASP A 149 -21.42 -16.18 5.79
N VAL A 150 -20.29 -16.90 5.81
CA VAL A 150 -19.44 -17.14 4.64
C VAL A 150 -20.15 -18.05 3.65
N LYS A 151 -20.64 -19.21 4.08
CA LYS A 151 -21.32 -20.19 3.20
C LYS A 151 -22.53 -19.59 2.51
N ASN A 152 -23.29 -18.72 3.17
CA ASN A 152 -24.43 -18.03 2.57
C ASN A 152 -24.03 -17.12 1.39
N CYS A 153 -22.77 -16.67 1.34
CA CYS A 153 -22.24 -15.87 0.23
C CYS A 153 -21.79 -16.72 -0.97
N TYR A 154 -21.51 -18.01 -0.79
CA TYR A 154 -20.91 -18.86 -1.83
C TYR A 154 -21.70 -20.16 -2.04
N LYS A 155 -22.10 -20.41 -3.28
CA LYS A 155 -22.49 -21.77 -3.69
C LYS A 155 -21.23 -22.61 -3.85
N LEU A 156 -20.70 -23.11 -2.73
CA LEU A 156 -19.64 -24.11 -2.76
C LEU A 156 -20.25 -25.38 -3.36
N GLN A 157 -19.83 -25.76 -4.57
CA GLN A 157 -20.08 -27.11 -5.03
C GLN A 157 -19.23 -28.03 -4.16
N ASP A 158 -19.85 -28.98 -3.48
CA ASP A 158 -19.16 -30.08 -2.82
C ASP A 158 -18.41 -30.85 -3.90
N LYS A 159 -17.15 -30.49 -4.14
CA LYS A 159 -16.23 -31.32 -4.89
C LYS A 159 -15.66 -32.32 -3.88
N GLU A 160 -16.31 -33.49 -3.82
CA GLU A 160 -15.70 -34.72 -3.32
C GLU A 160 -14.40 -35.04 -4.07
#